data_AF-A0A2K3KV19-F1
#
_entry.id   AF-A0A2K3KV19-F1
#
_cell.length_a   1.000
_cell.length_b   1.000
_cell.length_c   1.000
_cell.angle_alpha   90.00
_cell.angle_beta   90.00
_cell.angle_gamma   90.00
#
_symmetry.space_group_name_H-M   'P 1'
#
loop_
_entity.id
_entity.type
_entity.pdbx_description
1 polymer ?
#
loop_
_entity_poly.entity_id
_entity_poly.type
_entity_poly.pdbx_seq_one_letter_code
_entity_poly.pdbx_strand_id
1 'polypeptide(L)'
;MGKTTLAQLVYKDQRIEKRFEHKAWVHVPKSFDVVGLAKTILRSFDSSAEGEDLDPLLCRLQQTLTSKKFLLVLDDVWTGNEECWERLLLPLNSGSSESKIVVTTRETHVASFMKSDHQVPLQQLEQKDCWSLFVKHAFRGKNEFEYQELESIGKKILDKCGGLPLAVKTMGNLLQIKFSRDEWCKILEADMWHVSEGDDKINS
;
A
#
# COMPACT_ATOMS: atom_id res chain seq x y z
N MET A 1 7.32 3.64 -0.58
CA MET A 1 7.41 3.33 0.86
C MET A 1 6.90 1.94 1.26
N GLY A 2 5.98 1.29 0.54
CA GLY A 2 5.57 -0.09 0.88
C GLY A 2 4.42 -0.18 1.90
N LYS A 3 3.57 0.84 2.00
CA LYS A 3 2.41 0.87 2.90
C LYS A 3 1.46 -0.30 2.67
N THR A 4 1.04 -0.51 1.42
CA THR A 4 0.21 -1.66 1.01
C THR A 4 0.88 -2.99 1.37
N THR A 5 2.19 -3.12 1.16
CA THR A 5 2.94 -4.33 1.52
C THR A 5 2.93 -4.58 3.02
N LEU A 6 3.18 -3.55 3.84
CA LEU A 6 3.13 -3.68 5.29
C LEU A 6 1.72 -4.06 5.77
N ALA A 7 0.69 -3.37 5.27
CA ALA A 7 -0.69 -3.67 5.61
C ALA A 7 -1.08 -5.10 5.19
N GLN A 8 -0.60 -5.59 4.04
CA GLN A 8 -0.81 -6.98 3.61
C GLN A 8 -0.14 -7.99 4.53
N LEU A 9 1.08 -7.71 5.03
CA LEU A 9 1.77 -8.58 5.98
C LEU A 9 0.99 -8.68 7.29
N VAL A 10 0.51 -7.55 7.83
CA VAL A 10 -0.33 -7.54 9.04
C VAL A 10 -1.65 -8.26 8.79
N TYR A 11 -2.32 -7.96 7.67
CA TYR A 11 -3.60 -8.57 7.33
C TYR A 11 -3.49 -10.09 7.18
N LYS A 12 -2.38 -10.63 6.67
CA LYS A 12 -2.18 -12.07 6.48
C LYS A 12 -1.53 -12.77 7.69
N ASP A 13 -1.22 -12.06 8.76
CA ASP A 13 -0.62 -12.65 9.95
C ASP A 13 -1.64 -13.56 10.68
N GLN A 14 -1.25 -14.79 10.99
CA GLN A 14 -2.12 -15.77 11.65
C GLN A 14 -2.66 -15.29 13.01
N ARG A 15 -1.90 -14.44 13.71
CA ARG A 15 -2.33 -13.87 15.00
C ARG A 15 -3.47 -12.87 14.80
N ILE A 16 -3.46 -12.15 13.67
CA ILE A 16 -4.51 -11.22 13.28
C ILE A 16 -5.72 -11.99 12.77
N GLU A 17 -5.50 -13.02 11.95
CA GLU A 17 -6.58 -13.89 11.44
C GLU A 17 -7.41 -14.51 12.56
N LYS A 18 -6.77 -15.00 13.63
CA LYS A 18 -7.48 -15.57 14.79
C LYS A 18 -8.17 -14.54 15.68
N ARG A 19 -7.85 -13.24 15.54
CA ARG A 19 -8.34 -12.18 16.43
C ARG A 19 -9.65 -11.58 15.97
N PHE A 20 -9.89 -11.48 14.66
CA PHE A 20 -11.06 -10.83 14.09
C PHE A 20 -12.01 -11.86 13.48
N GLU A 21 -13.30 -11.72 13.73
CA GLU A 21 -14.33 -12.60 13.18
C GLU A 21 -14.53 -12.35 11.69
N HIS A 22 -14.43 -11.08 11.28
CA HIS A 22 -14.65 -10.64 9.91
C HIS A 22 -13.51 -9.73 9.47
N LYS A 23 -13.08 -9.87 8.22
CA LYS A 23 -12.01 -9.06 7.66
C LYS A 23 -12.37 -8.65 6.24
N ALA A 24 -12.13 -7.39 5.93
CA ALA A 24 -12.33 -6.84 4.60
C ALA A 24 -11.10 -6.04 4.16
N TRP A 25 -10.79 -6.11 2.88
CA TRP A 25 -9.78 -5.27 2.25
C TRP A 25 -10.40 -4.61 1.03
N VAL A 26 -10.35 -3.29 0.99
CA VAL A 26 -10.88 -2.46 -0.10
C VAL A 26 -9.78 -1.55 -0.60
N HIS A 27 -9.47 -1.65 -1.88
CA HIS A 27 -8.70 -0.63 -2.56
C HIS A 27 -9.63 0.53 -2.91
N VAL A 28 -9.25 1.75 -2.53
CA VAL A 28 -10.07 2.94 -2.75
C VAL A 28 -9.55 3.67 -3.99
N PRO A 29 -10.34 3.75 -5.07
CA PRO A 29 -9.96 4.54 -6.23
C PRO A 29 -9.81 6.03 -5.87
N LYS A 30 -8.90 6.75 -6.54
CA LYS A 30 -8.71 8.20 -6.33
C LYS A 30 -10.00 9.01 -6.50
N SER A 31 -10.80 8.65 -7.50
CA SER A 31 -12.17 9.14 -7.69
C SER A 31 -13.13 7.98 -7.48
N PHE A 32 -14.03 8.11 -6.52
CA PHE A 32 -15.05 7.11 -6.25
C PHE A 32 -16.40 7.78 -6.02
N ASP A 33 -17.45 7.07 -6.41
CA ASP A 33 -18.80 7.35 -5.96
C ASP A 33 -19.05 6.65 -4.62
N VAL A 34 -19.68 7.35 -3.69
CA VAL A 34 -19.93 6.90 -2.31
C VAL A 34 -20.80 5.64 -2.26
N VAL A 35 -21.78 5.51 -3.17
CA VAL A 35 -22.62 4.31 -3.29
C VAL A 35 -21.77 3.14 -3.76
N GLY A 36 -20.94 3.34 -4.80
CA GLY A 36 -20.01 2.33 -5.30
C GLY A 36 -19.04 1.83 -4.22
N LEU A 37 -18.49 2.73 -3.41
CA LEU A 37 -17.60 2.38 -2.31
C LEU A 37 -18.33 1.61 -1.20
N ALA A 38 -19.54 2.05 -0.81
CA ALA A 38 -20.37 1.34 0.17
C ALA A 38 -20.69 -0.09 -0.28
N LYS A 39 -21.08 -0.27 -1.56
CA LYS A 39 -21.31 -1.60 -2.15
C LYS A 39 -20.05 -2.46 -2.13
N THR A 40 -18.90 -1.86 -2.39
CA THR A 40 -17.61 -2.58 -2.38
C THR A 40 -17.26 -3.06 -0.97
N ILE A 41 -17.40 -2.20 0.05
CA ILE A 41 -17.17 -2.57 1.45
C ILE A 41 -18.12 -3.70 1.88
N LEU A 42 -19.42 -3.60 1.57
CA LEU A 42 -20.41 -4.65 1.87
C LEU A 42 -20.00 -6.00 1.28
N ARG A 43 -19.64 -6.03 -0.01
CA ARG A 43 -19.18 -7.25 -0.69
C ARG A 43 -17.91 -7.82 -0.08
N SER A 44 -16.97 -6.96 0.35
CA SER A 44 -15.75 -7.40 1.03
C SER A 44 -15.99 -8.01 2.42
N PHE A 45 -17.18 -7.80 2.99
CA PHE A 45 -17.66 -8.48 4.20
C PHE A 45 -18.63 -9.63 3.92
N ASP A 46 -18.70 -10.09 2.66
CA ASP A 46 -19.63 -11.13 2.20
C ASP A 46 -21.12 -10.80 2.48
N SER A 47 -21.45 -9.50 2.49
CA SER A 47 -22.81 -8.99 2.71
C SER A 47 -23.46 -8.55 1.41
N SER A 48 -24.80 -8.63 1.34
CA SER A 48 -25.55 -8.20 0.16
C SER A 48 -25.35 -6.70 -0.09
N ALA A 49 -25.10 -6.34 -1.35
CA ALA A 49 -24.94 -4.94 -1.79
C ALA A 49 -26.10 -4.49 -2.69
N GLU A 50 -27.28 -5.10 -2.53
CA GLU A 50 -28.51 -4.74 -3.23
C GLU A 50 -29.05 -3.36 -2.81
N GLY A 51 -29.50 -2.58 -3.79
CA GLY A 51 -29.99 -1.22 -3.62
C GLY A 51 -29.18 -0.22 -4.44
N GLU A 52 -29.80 0.86 -4.90
CA GLU A 52 -29.12 1.93 -5.63
C GLU A 52 -28.84 3.15 -4.76
N ASP A 53 -29.62 3.34 -3.70
CA ASP A 53 -29.48 4.48 -2.82
C ASP A 53 -28.49 4.22 -1.68
N LEU A 54 -27.83 5.29 -1.24
CA LEU A 54 -26.80 5.23 -0.22
C LEU A 54 -27.35 4.81 1.15
N ASP A 55 -28.47 5.38 1.61
CA ASP A 55 -28.95 5.17 2.97
C ASP A 55 -29.31 3.70 3.27
N PRO A 56 -30.01 2.95 2.39
CA PRO A 56 -30.21 1.52 2.57
C PRO A 56 -28.90 0.73 2.67
N LEU A 57 -27.88 1.10 1.89
CA LEU A 57 -26.57 0.45 1.93
C LEU A 57 -25.84 0.75 3.23
N LEU A 58 -25.88 1.99 3.73
CA LEU A 58 -25.29 2.37 5.02
C LEU A 58 -26.00 1.64 6.18
N CYS A 59 -27.33 1.57 6.16
CA CYS A 59 -28.10 0.80 7.14
C CYS A 59 -27.70 -0.69 7.14
N ARG A 60 -27.53 -1.29 5.96
CA ARG A 60 -27.09 -2.69 5.87
C ARG A 60 -25.65 -2.87 6.32
N LEU A 61 -24.77 -1.92 6.00
CA LEU A 61 -23.38 -1.96 6.47
C LEU A 61 -23.34 -1.91 7.99
N GLN A 62 -24.13 -1.00 8.59
CA GLN A 62 -24.28 -0.92 10.04
C GLN A 62 -24.75 -2.26 10.62
N GLN A 63 -25.83 -2.85 10.10
CA GLN A 63 -26.34 -4.16 10.53
C GLN A 63 -25.31 -5.28 10.38
N THR A 64 -24.53 -5.26 9.29
CA THR A 64 -23.48 -6.25 9.01
C THR A 64 -22.38 -6.20 10.06
N LEU A 65 -22.08 -5.02 10.61
CA LEU A 65 -20.97 -4.79 11.53
C LEU A 65 -21.38 -4.73 13.00
N THR A 66 -22.67 -4.49 13.30
CA THR A 66 -23.17 -4.31 14.67
C THR A 66 -22.72 -5.44 15.60
N SER A 67 -22.05 -5.08 16.69
CA SER A 67 -21.53 -5.99 17.73
C SER A 67 -20.47 -7.00 17.26
N LYS A 68 -20.00 -6.90 16.00
CA LYS A 68 -18.97 -7.80 15.47
C LYS A 68 -17.58 -7.22 15.66
N LYS A 69 -16.61 -8.09 15.86
CA LYS A 69 -15.19 -7.75 15.86
C LYS A 69 -14.61 -7.88 14.45
N PHE A 70 -14.38 -6.75 13.79
CA PHE A 70 -13.92 -6.73 12.40
C PHE A 70 -12.59 -5.99 12.21
N LEU A 71 -11.90 -6.33 11.13
CA LEU A 71 -10.78 -5.55 10.59
C LEU A 71 -11.11 -5.10 9.17
N LEU A 72 -11.15 -3.78 8.95
CA LEU A 72 -11.32 -3.20 7.61
C LEU A 72 -10.01 -2.54 7.19
N VAL A 73 -9.48 -2.90 6.02
CA VAL A 73 -8.37 -2.19 5.40
C VAL A 73 -8.90 -1.35 4.23
N LEU A 74 -8.66 -0.04 4.27
CA LEU A 74 -8.93 0.92 3.21
C LEU A 74 -7.57 1.34 2.61
N ASP A 75 -7.24 0.80 1.44
CA ASP A 75 -5.92 0.93 0.82
C ASP A 75 -5.89 2.04 -0.25
N ASP A 76 -4.88 2.90 -0.17
CA ASP A 76 -4.58 4.05 -1.05
C ASP A 76 -5.68 5.12 -1.06
N VAL A 77 -6.10 5.58 0.12
CA VAL A 77 -7.08 6.67 0.28
C VAL A 77 -6.47 8.04 -0.05
N TRP A 78 -7.22 8.86 -0.79
CA TRP A 78 -6.88 10.20 -1.25
C TRP A 78 -7.77 11.28 -0.61
N THR A 79 -7.34 12.54 -0.66
CA THR A 79 -8.16 13.70 -0.27
C THR A 79 -9.24 14.04 -1.31
N GLY A 80 -10.20 14.90 -0.95
CA GLY A 80 -11.20 15.46 -1.88
C GLY A 80 -12.59 14.81 -1.84
N ASN A 81 -12.82 13.86 -0.93
CA ASN A 81 -14.13 13.20 -0.70
C ASN A 81 -14.52 13.19 0.79
N GLU A 82 -14.15 14.24 1.52
CA GLU A 82 -14.29 14.32 2.97
C GLU A 82 -15.75 14.12 3.44
N GLU A 83 -16.71 14.77 2.78
CA GLU A 83 -18.15 14.62 3.09
C GLU A 83 -18.65 13.19 2.87
N CYS A 84 -18.15 12.51 1.82
CA CYS A 84 -18.48 11.12 1.56
C CYS A 84 -17.94 10.21 2.67
N TRP A 85 -16.72 10.47 3.15
CA TRP A 85 -16.13 9.74 4.27
C TRP A 85 -16.88 9.96 5.57
N GLU A 86 -17.34 11.18 5.88
CA GLU A 86 -18.15 11.43 7.06
C GLU A 86 -19.38 10.52 7.10
N ARG A 87 -20.09 10.35 5.97
CA ARG A 87 -21.25 9.45 5.88
C ARG A 87 -20.87 7.97 5.96
N LEU A 88 -19.79 7.56 5.27
CA LEU A 88 -19.33 6.16 5.24
C LEU A 88 -18.77 5.68 6.58
N LEU A 89 -18.17 6.56 7.37
CA LEU A 89 -17.58 6.22 8.67
C LEU A 89 -18.64 5.96 9.75
N LEU A 90 -19.82 6.59 9.66
CA LEU A 90 -20.90 6.43 10.64
C LEU A 90 -21.28 4.97 10.91
N PRO A 91 -21.62 4.14 9.89
CA PRO A 91 -21.99 2.74 10.13
C PRO A 91 -20.83 1.89 10.66
N LEU A 92 -19.57 2.28 10.43
CA LEU A 92 -18.41 1.53 10.93
C LEU A 92 -18.26 1.61 12.46
N ASN A 93 -18.88 2.62 13.09
CA ASN A 93 -18.88 2.80 14.54
C ASN A 93 -19.82 1.84 15.28
N SER A 94 -20.66 1.06 14.58
CA SER A 94 -21.54 0.07 15.24
C SER A 94 -20.81 -1.22 15.64
N GLY A 95 -19.56 -1.38 15.22
CA GLY A 95 -18.73 -2.53 15.57
C GLY A 95 -18.44 -2.67 17.06
N SER A 96 -17.91 -3.84 17.42
CA SER A 96 -17.25 -4.01 18.73
C SER A 96 -16.13 -2.99 18.91
N SER A 97 -15.89 -2.55 20.14
CA SER A 97 -14.74 -1.69 20.50
C SER A 97 -13.37 -2.31 20.15
N GLU A 98 -13.33 -3.63 19.96
CA GLU A 98 -12.12 -4.32 19.52
C GLU A 98 -11.89 -4.29 18.00
N SER A 99 -12.85 -3.78 17.23
CA SER A 99 -12.72 -3.63 15.78
C SER A 99 -11.64 -2.60 15.42
N LYS A 100 -11.04 -2.77 14.23
CA LYS A 100 -9.98 -1.89 13.74
C LYS A 100 -10.20 -1.54 12.28
N ILE A 101 -9.89 -0.29 11.95
CA ILE A 101 -9.82 0.20 10.58
C ILE A 101 -8.37 0.61 10.33
N VAL A 102 -7.78 0.11 9.25
CA VAL A 102 -6.44 0.47 8.80
C VAL A 102 -6.57 1.23 7.50
N VAL A 103 -6.02 2.43 7.45
CA VAL A 103 -6.00 3.25 6.25
C VAL A 103 -4.56 3.36 5.75
N THR A 104 -4.33 3.10 4.47
CA THR A 104 -3.06 3.47 3.83
C THR A 104 -3.30 4.69 2.95
N THR A 105 -2.38 5.66 3.02
CA THR A 105 -2.50 6.92 2.27
C THR A 105 -1.13 7.52 1.97
N ARG A 106 -1.05 8.37 0.95
CA ARG A 106 0.11 9.20 0.65
C ARG A 106 0.03 10.59 1.27
N GLU A 107 -1.16 10.99 1.71
CA GLU A 107 -1.46 12.35 2.15
C GLU A 107 -1.75 12.36 3.64
N THR A 108 -0.97 13.12 4.40
CA THR A 108 -1.13 13.23 5.85
C THR A 108 -2.49 13.82 6.24
N HIS A 109 -3.11 14.63 5.37
CA HIS A 109 -4.43 15.20 5.58
C HIS A 109 -5.54 14.13 5.73
N VAL A 110 -5.37 12.96 5.10
CA VAL A 110 -6.32 11.84 5.22
C VAL A 110 -6.46 11.36 6.66
N ALA A 111 -5.38 11.37 7.45
CA ALA A 111 -5.44 10.97 8.85
C ALA A 111 -6.36 11.87 9.68
N SER A 112 -6.51 13.14 9.30
CA SER A 112 -7.36 14.12 9.98
C SER A 112 -8.84 13.81 9.79
N PHE A 113 -9.32 13.74 8.54
CA PHE A 113 -10.76 13.50 8.29
C PHE A 113 -11.19 12.07 8.58
N MET A 114 -10.27 11.10 8.50
CA MET A 114 -10.52 9.73 8.96
C MET A 114 -10.50 9.60 10.49
N LYS A 115 -10.24 10.69 11.21
CA LYS A 115 -10.19 10.76 12.69
C LYS A 115 -9.29 9.67 13.28
N SER A 116 -8.11 9.50 12.69
CA SER A 116 -7.21 8.41 13.03
C SER A 116 -6.57 8.62 14.41
N ASP A 117 -6.75 7.65 15.31
CA ASP A 117 -6.14 7.65 16.64
C ASP A 117 -4.62 7.40 16.60
N HIS A 118 -4.11 6.76 15.54
CA HIS A 118 -2.73 6.34 15.45
C HIS A 118 -2.20 6.36 14.02
N GLN A 119 -1.07 7.03 13.82
CA GLN A 119 -0.39 7.14 12.52
C GLN A 119 0.93 6.38 12.53
N VAL A 120 1.21 5.66 11.44
CA VAL A 120 2.48 4.93 11.25
C VAL A 120 3.20 5.51 10.03
N PRO A 121 4.03 6.56 10.19
CA PRO A 121 4.81 7.09 9.09
C PRO A 121 5.86 6.06 8.67
N LEU A 122 5.85 5.66 7.39
CA LEU A 122 6.87 4.76 6.86
C LEU A 122 8.07 5.55 6.36
N GLN A 123 9.24 5.22 6.89
CA GLN A 123 10.52 5.80 6.51
C GLN A 123 11.17 5.03 5.36
N GLN A 124 12.18 5.66 4.76
CA GLN A 124 13.00 5.03 3.72
C GLN A 124 13.75 3.83 4.31
N LEU A 125 14.07 2.86 3.46
CA LEU A 125 14.90 1.75 3.90
C LEU A 125 16.31 2.26 4.19
N GLU A 126 16.92 1.71 5.23
CA GLU A 126 18.34 1.90 5.48
C GLU A 126 19.17 1.27 4.36
N GLN A 127 20.38 1.78 4.14
CA GLN A 127 21.24 1.34 3.04
C GLN A 127 21.52 -0.17 3.09
N LYS A 128 21.62 -0.75 4.30
CA LYS A 128 21.79 -2.19 4.51
C LYS A 128 20.58 -2.99 4.01
N ASP A 129 19.37 -2.53 4.30
CA ASP A 129 18.13 -3.18 3.88
C ASP A 129 17.88 -2.98 2.39
N CYS A 130 18.25 -1.82 1.83
CA CYS A 130 18.29 -1.61 0.38
C CYS A 130 19.20 -2.63 -0.29
N TRP A 131 20.42 -2.81 0.22
CA TRP A 131 21.37 -3.77 -0.32
C TRP A 131 20.83 -5.21 -0.25
N SER A 132 20.28 -5.61 0.89
CA SER A 132 19.66 -6.94 1.06
C SER A 132 18.51 -7.18 0.08
N LEU A 133 17.60 -6.22 -0.05
CA LEU A 133 16.48 -6.28 -1.01
C LEU A 133 17.00 -6.32 -2.46
N PHE A 134 18.01 -5.51 -2.77
CA PHE A 134 18.63 -5.47 -4.09
C PHE A 134 19.25 -6.82 -4.46
N VAL A 135 20.08 -7.40 -3.58
CA VAL A 135 20.74 -8.68 -3.81
C VAL A 135 19.72 -9.77 -4.11
N LYS A 136 18.65 -9.84 -3.31
CA LYS A 136 17.54 -10.77 -3.51
C LYS A 136 16.96 -10.71 -4.93
N HIS A 137 16.87 -9.51 -5.52
CA HIS A 137 16.28 -9.31 -6.85
C HIS A 137 17.30 -9.38 -8.00
N ALA A 138 18.48 -8.78 -7.85
CA ALA A 138 19.53 -8.72 -8.87
C ALA A 138 20.29 -10.03 -9.04
N PHE A 139 20.58 -10.73 -7.94
CA PHE A 139 21.47 -11.89 -7.94
C PHE A 139 20.69 -13.22 -7.95
N ARG A 140 19.41 -13.24 -7.52
CA ARG A 140 18.52 -14.42 -7.52
C ARG A 140 19.19 -15.72 -7.02
N GLY A 141 19.88 -15.63 -5.88
CA GLY A 141 20.55 -16.78 -5.25
C GLY A 141 21.98 -17.03 -5.73
N LYS A 142 22.50 -16.24 -6.68
CA LYS A 142 23.95 -16.15 -6.91
C LYS A 142 24.62 -15.54 -5.68
N ASN A 143 25.81 -16.03 -5.37
CA ASN A 143 26.65 -15.50 -4.31
C ASN A 143 27.21 -14.13 -4.73
N GLU A 144 26.79 -13.05 -4.07
CA GLU A 144 27.23 -11.69 -4.41
C GLU A 144 28.74 -11.49 -4.21
N PHE A 145 29.37 -12.25 -3.31
CA PHE A 145 30.81 -12.17 -3.04
C PHE A 145 31.67 -12.64 -4.23
N GLU A 146 31.09 -13.39 -5.17
CA GLU A 146 31.75 -13.79 -6.43
C GLU A 146 31.78 -12.67 -7.47
N TYR A 147 31.07 -11.55 -7.23
CA TYR A 147 30.89 -10.46 -8.19
C TYR A 147 31.21 -9.09 -7.58
N GLN A 148 32.38 -8.95 -6.96
CA GLN A 148 32.82 -7.73 -6.26
C GLN A 148 32.72 -6.45 -7.13
N GLU A 149 32.99 -6.55 -8.44
CA GLU A 149 32.83 -5.40 -9.35
C GLU A 149 31.36 -4.96 -9.48
N LEU A 150 30.43 -5.91 -9.64
CA LEU A 150 29.00 -5.63 -9.69
C LEU A 150 28.48 -5.09 -8.36
N GLU A 151 29.01 -5.58 -7.24
CA GLU A 151 28.68 -5.05 -5.92
C GLU A 151 28.96 -3.54 -5.83
N SER A 152 30.15 -3.12 -6.25
CA SER A 152 30.56 -1.71 -6.20
C SER A 152 29.67 -0.80 -7.06
N ILE A 153 29.26 -1.28 -8.25
CA ILE A 153 28.38 -0.53 -9.16
C ILE A 153 26.94 -0.53 -8.61
N GLY A 154 26.47 -1.67 -8.11
CA GLY A 154 25.14 -1.83 -7.52
C GLY A 154 24.91 -0.88 -6.35
N LYS A 155 25.89 -0.74 -5.45
CA LYS A 155 25.80 0.22 -4.33
C LYS A 155 25.60 1.66 -4.81
N LYS A 156 26.35 2.10 -5.83
CA LYS A 156 26.18 3.44 -6.43
C LYS A 156 24.81 3.63 -7.10
N ILE A 157 24.27 2.57 -7.71
CA ILE A 157 22.91 2.58 -8.27
C ILE A 157 21.86 2.70 -7.15
N LEU A 158 22.07 2.04 -6.02
CA LEU A 158 21.16 2.12 -4.87
C LEU A 158 21.15 3.49 -4.20
N ASP A 159 22.28 4.20 -4.18
CA ASP A 159 22.34 5.58 -3.69
C ASP A 159 21.37 6.47 -4.49
N LYS A 160 21.23 6.22 -5.80
CA LYS A 160 20.25 6.91 -6.66
C LYS A 160 18.80 6.48 -6.44
N CYS A 161 18.56 5.32 -5.82
CA CYS A 161 17.20 4.84 -5.50
C CYS A 161 16.61 5.52 -4.25
N GLY A 162 17.39 6.29 -3.49
CA GLY A 162 16.92 7.10 -2.37
C GLY A 162 16.19 6.28 -1.28
N GLY A 163 16.60 5.03 -1.05
CA GLY A 163 15.98 4.18 -0.04
C GLY A 163 14.54 3.73 -0.33
N LEU A 164 14.01 3.98 -1.54
CA LEU A 164 12.64 3.63 -1.90
C LEU A 164 12.53 2.13 -2.27
N PRO A 165 11.75 1.31 -1.54
CA PRO A 165 11.69 -0.14 -1.78
C PRO A 165 11.33 -0.52 -3.22
N LEU A 166 10.42 0.23 -3.85
CA LEU A 166 9.99 -0.04 -5.21
C LEU A 166 11.10 0.26 -6.22
N ALA A 167 11.82 1.39 -6.07
CA ALA A 167 12.95 1.73 -6.92
C ALA A 167 14.06 0.67 -6.82
N VAL A 168 14.43 0.29 -5.59
CA VAL A 168 15.41 -0.76 -5.31
C VAL A 168 15.03 -2.08 -5.97
N LYS A 169 13.78 -2.52 -5.81
CA LYS A 169 13.26 -3.76 -6.42
C LYS A 169 13.27 -3.69 -7.95
N THR A 170 12.83 -2.57 -8.53
CA THR A 170 12.80 -2.37 -9.98
C THR A 170 14.21 -2.42 -10.57
N MET A 171 15.17 -1.70 -9.96
CA MET A 171 16.56 -1.74 -10.37
C MET A 171 17.16 -3.14 -10.23
N GLY A 172 16.88 -3.82 -9.11
CA GLY A 172 17.32 -5.21 -8.93
C GLY A 172 16.83 -6.13 -10.05
N ASN A 173 15.55 -6.07 -10.38
CA ASN A 173 14.99 -6.90 -11.47
C ASN A 173 15.57 -6.53 -12.85
N LEU A 174 15.77 -5.24 -13.15
CA LEU A 174 16.38 -4.80 -14.41
C LEU A 174 17.81 -5.32 -14.56
N LEU A 175 18.61 -5.16 -13.49
CA LEU A 175 20.01 -5.53 -13.47
C LEU A 175 20.24 -7.05 -13.43
N GLN A 176 19.23 -7.80 -12.95
CA GLN A 176 19.20 -9.25 -13.09
C GLN A 176 19.13 -9.70 -14.56
N ILE A 177 18.36 -8.99 -15.39
CA ILE A 177 18.23 -9.28 -16.82
C ILE A 177 19.52 -8.85 -17.54
N LYS A 178 20.08 -7.71 -17.15
CA LYS A 178 21.31 -7.12 -17.70
C LYS A 178 22.53 -7.42 -16.82
N PHE A 179 22.75 -8.70 -16.48
CA PHE A 179 23.74 -9.10 -15.47
C PHE A 179 25.18 -9.11 -16.00
N SER A 180 25.73 -7.94 -16.34
CA SER A 180 27.12 -7.75 -16.71
C SER A 180 27.63 -6.37 -16.27
N ARG A 181 28.94 -6.27 -16.06
CA ARG A 181 29.61 -5.03 -15.62
C ARG A 181 29.28 -3.86 -16.54
N ASP A 182 29.45 -4.04 -17.84
CA ASP A 182 29.28 -2.97 -18.82
C ASP A 182 27.84 -2.46 -18.89
N GLU A 183 26.85 -3.34 -18.75
CA GLU A 183 25.45 -2.93 -18.71
C GLU A 183 25.10 -2.19 -17.42
N TRP A 184 25.64 -2.63 -16.28
CA TRP A 184 25.44 -1.93 -15.01
C TRP A 184 26.08 -0.54 -15.02
N CYS A 185 27.28 -0.40 -15.59
CA CYS A 185 27.93 0.89 -15.80
C CYS A 185 27.09 1.82 -16.69
N LYS A 186 26.60 1.33 -17.83
CA LYS A 186 25.72 2.11 -18.73
C LYS A 186 24.47 2.63 -18.00
N ILE A 187 23.84 1.79 -17.18
CA ILE A 187 22.65 2.18 -16.40
C ILE A 187 23.00 3.19 -15.30
N LEU A 188 24.16 3.03 -14.66
CA LEU A 188 24.64 3.99 -13.65
C LEU A 188 24.91 5.36 -14.28
N GLU A 189 25.48 5.39 -15.48
CA GLU A 189 25.81 6.61 -16.22
C GLU A 189 24.60 7.27 -16.90
N ALA A 190 23.55 6.51 -17.19
CA ALA A 190 22.34 7.07 -17.77
C ALA A 190 21.62 8.01 -16.77
N ASP A 191 21.26 9.21 -17.24
CA ASP A 191 20.45 10.20 -16.51
C ASP A 191 18.96 9.78 -16.45
N MET A 192 18.70 8.55 -16.00
CA MET A 192 17.35 7.99 -15.85
C MET A 192 16.66 8.41 -14.54
N TRP A 193 17.23 9.37 -13.81
CA TRP A 193 16.89 9.61 -12.40
C TRP A 193 16.06 10.88 -12.16
N HIS A 194 15.76 11.64 -13.22
CA HIS A 194 14.74 12.68 -13.17
C HIS A 194 13.36 12.06 -13.45
N VAL A 195 12.80 11.34 -12.47
CA VAL A 195 11.35 11.19 -12.40
C VAL A 195 10.85 12.43 -11.67
N SER A 196 10.40 13.42 -12.43
CA SER A 196 9.67 14.57 -11.89
C SER A 196 8.50 14.07 -11.06
N GLU A 197 8.45 14.50 -9.80
CA GLU A 197 7.22 14.49 -9.01
C GLU A 197 6.23 15.44 -9.70
N GLY A 198 5.39 14.90 -10.57
CA GLY A 198 4.35 15.66 -11.24
C GLY A 198 4.17 15.25 -12.69
N ASP A 199 3.47 14.14 -12.92
CA ASP A 199 2.68 13.90 -14.13
C ASP A 199 1.45 13.06 -13.75
N ASP A 200 0.60 13.65 -12.90
CA ASP A 200 -0.84 13.36 -12.90
C ASP A 200 -1.43 13.99 -14.18
N LYS A 201 -1.17 13.36 -15.33
CA LYS A 201 -1.88 13.51 -16.60
C LYS A 201 -1.23 12.59 -17.62
N ILE A 202 -1.87 11.46 -17.92
CA ILE A 202 -2.14 10.99 -19.29
C ILE A 202 -3.25 9.92 -19.18
N ASN A 203 -4.35 10.21 -19.86
CA ASN A 203 -5.54 9.38 -20.06
C ASN A 203 -5.20 8.11 -20.87
N SER A 204 -5.84 6.98 -20.58
CA SER A 204 -7.06 6.55 -21.29
C SER A 204 -7.72 5.34 -20.61
#